data_AF-A0A426TZU2-F1
#
_entry.id   AF-A0A426TZU2-F1
#
_cell.length_a   1.000
_cell.length_b   1.000
_cell.length_c   1.000
_cell.angle_alpha   90.00
_cell.angle_beta   90.00
_cell.angle_gamma   90.00
#
_symmetry.space_group_name_H-M   'P 1'
#
loop_
_entity.id
_entity.type
_entity.pdbx_description
1 polymer ?
#
loop_
_entity_poly.entity_id
_entity_poly.type
_entity_poly.pdbx_seq_one_letter_code
_entity_poly.pdbx_strand_id
1 'polypeptide(L)'
;MLRTGRWVPLGGLALLLGLLAVGWLVAPRVSQAQDEALYFVTTGQRLDNSYGFLGHWRASNGPLTLGAPLTPPLLEHGLVVQYFELGRLELHPEYEGAVLRGHLGAEYAQALWREFAPPSATPSAGGEYFAATGYSIAEPFLGFWHAAGGLDVFGLPLSAPAWEYVGAQMAQVQYFERARLEYYPELGATALQMSALGRDLVLLRGLPTAPVDPAGALVVDNLGQQATAQTTAWLPLANPTATPLPPTATPVPTAAPAAPAAPVAAAAPAAPVAPAVPRGGKSIIVDLSDQWLYAYEGEQRVFDAPVSTGRDGFNTPVGRFAIYYKVRSQTMSGCSGGECWSVPNVPHAMYIVGDVAMHGTYWHNQFGSGVRRSHGCINLAVGSAAWLYTWAPLGTPVTVRW
;
A
#
# COMPACT_ATOMS: atom_id res chain seq x y z
N MET A 1 -15.68 -26.07 93.66
CA MET A 1 -15.71 -24.81 92.88
C MET A 1 -14.43 -24.71 92.08
N LEU A 2 -14.57 -24.45 90.78
CA LEU A 2 -13.56 -24.66 89.75
C LEU A 2 -12.25 -23.87 89.95
N ARG A 3 -11.13 -24.54 89.75
CA ARG A 3 -9.86 -23.90 89.38
C ARG A 3 -9.02 -24.82 88.48
N THR A 4 -8.94 -24.40 87.22
CA THR A 4 -7.73 -24.26 86.39
C THR A 4 -6.77 -25.45 86.29
N GLY A 5 -6.59 -25.93 85.07
CA GLY A 5 -5.71 -27.05 84.74
C GLY A 5 -4.21 -26.76 84.77
N ARG A 6 -3.46 -27.83 84.50
CA ARG A 6 -2.13 -27.85 83.89
C ARG A 6 -1.70 -29.28 83.57
N TRP A 7 -1.56 -29.53 82.26
CA TRP A 7 -0.59 -30.37 81.54
C TRP A 7 0.47 -31.11 82.36
N VAL A 8 0.70 -32.40 82.05
CA VAL A 8 1.99 -33.02 81.66
C VAL A 8 1.72 -34.38 80.92
N PRO A 9 2.69 -35.14 80.35
CA PRO A 9 3.13 -35.14 78.94
C PRO A 9 3.08 -36.55 78.27
N LEU A 10 3.85 -36.74 77.17
CA LEU A 10 4.25 -38.00 76.51
C LEU A 10 3.17 -38.61 75.62
N GLY A 11 3.42 -39.13 74.42
CA GLY A 11 4.64 -39.52 73.74
C GLY A 11 4.25 -40.50 72.61
N GLY A 12 5.16 -40.77 71.67
CA GLY A 12 5.07 -41.89 70.70
C GLY A 12 4.29 -41.56 69.42
N LEU A 13 4.91 -41.36 68.25
CA LEU A 13 5.66 -42.32 67.41
C LEU A 13 4.80 -43.47 66.86
N ALA A 14 4.41 -43.36 65.58
CA ALA A 14 4.45 -44.42 64.53
C ALA A 14 3.57 -43.98 63.33
N LEU A 15 4.12 -43.66 62.15
CA LEU A 15 4.59 -44.53 61.04
C LEU A 15 3.46 -44.89 60.05
N LEU A 16 3.83 -44.85 58.74
CA LEU A 16 3.18 -45.45 57.55
C LEU A 16 2.13 -44.55 56.85
N LEU A 17 2.18 -44.21 55.55
CA LEU A 17 2.92 -44.73 54.38
C LEU A 17 3.07 -43.60 53.35
N GLY A 18 4.29 -43.37 52.85
CA GLY A 18 4.54 -42.53 51.68
C GLY A 18 4.31 -43.31 50.40
N LEU A 19 3.31 -42.92 49.60
CA LEU A 19 3.16 -43.34 48.22
C LEU A 19 4.08 -42.47 47.34
N LEU A 20 5.17 -43.06 46.86
CA LEU A 20 6.01 -42.53 45.79
C LEU A 20 5.22 -42.57 44.47
N ALA A 21 4.60 -41.44 44.10
CA ALA A 21 4.18 -41.22 42.73
C ALA A 21 5.40 -40.73 41.92
N VAL A 22 6.01 -41.63 41.16
CA VAL A 22 6.99 -41.28 40.12
C VAL A 22 6.22 -40.56 39.02
N GLY A 23 6.17 -39.23 39.11
CA GLY A 23 5.68 -38.37 38.05
C GLY A 23 6.63 -38.43 36.87
N TRP A 24 6.21 -39.12 35.80
CA TRP A 24 6.82 -38.94 34.48
C TRP A 24 6.60 -37.48 34.07
N LEU A 25 7.67 -36.69 34.11
CA LEU A 25 7.73 -35.38 33.49
C LEU A 25 7.63 -35.56 31.98
N VAL A 26 6.40 -35.65 31.46
CA VAL A 26 6.14 -35.27 30.08
C VAL A 26 6.28 -33.76 30.06
N ALA A 27 7.47 -33.28 29.72
CA ALA A 27 7.64 -31.87 29.35
C ALA A 27 6.59 -31.57 28.27
N PRO A 28 5.77 -30.51 28.41
CA PRO A 28 4.89 -30.13 27.32
C PRO A 28 5.78 -29.84 26.11
N ARG A 29 5.52 -30.53 25.00
CA ARG A 29 6.08 -30.15 23.70
C ARG A 29 5.47 -28.81 23.31
N VAL A 30 6.00 -27.72 23.86
CA VAL A 30 5.70 -26.39 23.34
C VAL A 30 6.42 -26.28 22.01
N SER A 31 5.61 -26.13 20.95
CA SER A 31 5.93 -25.42 19.72
C SER A 31 7.04 -25.97 18.80
N GLN A 32 6.71 -27.00 18.00
CA GLN A 32 7.28 -27.08 16.65
C GLN A 32 6.33 -26.45 15.60
N ALA A 33 5.02 -26.47 15.86
CA ALA A 33 4.01 -25.95 14.94
C ALA A 33 3.95 -24.40 14.88
N GLN A 34 4.40 -23.66 15.90
CA GLN A 34 4.40 -22.18 15.85
C GLN A 34 5.67 -21.57 15.27
N ASP A 35 6.67 -22.38 14.91
CA ASP A 35 7.89 -21.92 14.21
C ASP A 35 8.00 -22.45 12.78
N GLU A 36 7.08 -23.32 12.36
CA GLU A 36 7.03 -23.81 10.99
C GLU A 36 6.76 -22.65 10.01
N ALA A 37 7.67 -22.48 9.05
CA ALA A 37 7.57 -21.49 7.98
C ALA A 37 6.27 -21.67 7.20
N LEU A 38 5.69 -20.58 6.73
CA LEU A 38 4.48 -20.57 5.91
C LEU A 38 4.81 -20.19 4.48
N TYR A 39 4.21 -20.88 3.51
CA TYR A 39 4.22 -20.51 2.10
C TYR A 39 2.80 -20.15 1.65
N PHE A 40 2.59 -18.88 1.31
CA PHE A 40 1.30 -18.33 0.93
C PHE A 40 1.06 -18.57 -0.56
N VAL A 41 0.14 -19.48 -0.88
CA VAL A 41 -0.06 -19.93 -2.26
C VAL A 41 -0.54 -18.83 -3.21
N THR A 42 -1.29 -17.86 -2.69
CA THR A 42 -1.85 -16.75 -3.48
C THR A 42 -0.77 -15.77 -3.92
N THR A 43 0.22 -15.51 -3.08
CA THR A 43 1.28 -14.51 -3.34
C THR A 43 2.59 -15.15 -3.78
N GLY A 44 2.74 -16.46 -3.58
CA GLY A 44 3.98 -17.19 -3.81
C GLY A 44 5.09 -16.84 -2.81
N GLN A 45 4.76 -16.20 -1.69
CA GLN A 45 5.75 -15.70 -0.74
C GLN A 45 5.85 -16.57 0.50
N ARG A 46 7.03 -16.56 1.10
CA ARG A 46 7.34 -17.29 2.33
C ARG A 46 7.42 -16.34 3.53
N LEU A 47 6.92 -16.79 4.67
CA LEU A 47 7.01 -16.11 5.95
C LEU A 47 7.56 -17.07 7.01
N ASP A 48 8.65 -16.72 7.66
CA ASP A 48 9.24 -17.53 8.73
C ASP A 48 9.82 -16.68 9.86
N ASN A 49 10.41 -17.33 10.84
CA ASN A 49 10.95 -16.71 12.05
C ASN A 49 12.44 -16.39 11.98
N SER A 50 13.08 -16.44 10.80
CA SER A 50 14.49 -16.02 10.64
C SER A 50 14.73 -14.59 11.14
N TYR A 51 13.70 -13.73 11.06
CA TYR A 51 13.70 -12.35 11.53
C TYR A 51 12.56 -12.05 12.52
N GLY A 52 11.91 -13.09 13.08
CA GLY A 52 10.76 -12.94 13.98
C GLY A 52 9.44 -12.51 13.33
N PHE A 53 9.38 -12.38 12.00
CA PHE A 53 8.22 -11.87 11.29
C PHE A 53 7.00 -12.79 11.37
N LEU A 54 7.17 -14.11 11.30
CA LEU A 54 6.05 -15.05 11.43
C LEU A 54 5.41 -14.98 12.83
N GLY A 55 6.23 -14.89 13.88
CA GLY A 55 5.78 -14.74 15.26
C GLY A 55 5.01 -13.45 15.45
N HIS A 56 5.53 -12.33 14.94
CA HIS A 56 4.84 -11.04 14.98
C HIS A 56 3.52 -11.05 14.20
N TRP A 57 3.50 -11.65 13.01
CA TRP A 57 2.30 -11.79 12.18
C TRP A 57 1.22 -12.60 12.92
N ARG A 58 1.57 -13.72 13.56
CA ARG A 58 0.63 -14.52 14.37
C ARG A 58 0.13 -13.76 15.61
N ALA A 59 1.01 -13.05 16.31
CA ALA A 59 0.68 -12.33 17.54
C ALA A 59 -0.21 -11.10 17.30
N SER A 60 -0.17 -10.51 16.11
CA SER A 60 -0.87 -9.25 15.80
C SER A 60 -2.11 -9.41 14.93
N ASN A 61 -2.72 -10.60 14.89
CA ASN A 61 -3.83 -10.92 13.99
C ASN A 61 -3.48 -10.60 12.53
N GLY A 62 -2.35 -11.13 12.08
CA GLY A 62 -1.74 -10.87 10.79
C GLY A 62 -2.69 -10.90 9.59
N PRO A 63 -3.64 -11.86 9.47
CA PRO A 63 -4.62 -11.85 8.39
C PRO A 63 -5.40 -10.53 8.27
N LEU A 64 -5.76 -9.91 9.39
CA LEU A 64 -6.55 -8.69 9.42
C LEU A 64 -5.69 -7.42 9.36
N THR A 65 -4.50 -7.43 9.99
CA THR A 65 -3.72 -6.21 10.22
C THR A 65 -2.48 -6.08 9.33
N LEU A 66 -2.07 -7.15 8.65
CA LEU A 66 -0.95 -7.17 7.71
C LEU A 66 -1.35 -7.77 6.35
N GLY A 67 -2.24 -8.76 6.33
CA GLY A 67 -2.54 -9.60 5.18
C GLY A 67 -1.40 -10.56 4.83
N ALA A 68 -1.42 -11.11 3.61
CA ALA A 68 -0.39 -12.03 3.14
C ALA A 68 0.93 -11.29 2.80
N PRO A 69 2.11 -11.92 2.93
CA PRO A 69 3.37 -11.35 2.46
C PRO A 69 3.36 -11.18 0.93
N LEU A 70 3.93 -10.08 0.45
CA LEU A 70 4.03 -9.71 -0.97
C LEU A 70 5.45 -9.78 -1.53
N THR A 71 6.47 -9.72 -0.68
CA THR A 71 7.88 -9.78 -1.07
C THR A 71 8.60 -10.87 -0.28
N PRO A 72 9.78 -11.35 -0.73
CA PRO A 72 10.75 -11.93 0.19
C PRO A 72 11.24 -10.87 1.20
N PRO A 73 11.98 -11.26 2.25
CA PRO A 73 12.72 -10.30 3.06
C PRO A 73 13.71 -9.50 2.20
N LEU A 74 13.69 -8.18 2.37
CA LEU A 74 14.50 -7.21 1.65
C LEU A 74 15.41 -6.47 2.63
N LEU A 75 16.54 -5.96 2.14
CA LEU A 75 17.38 -5.03 2.89
C LEU A 75 17.07 -3.61 2.41
N GLU A 76 16.43 -2.81 3.25
CA GLU A 76 16.10 -1.40 2.98
C GLU A 76 16.68 -0.52 4.09
N HIS A 77 17.49 0.47 3.73
CA HIS A 77 18.08 1.43 4.68
C HIS A 77 18.79 0.80 5.90
N GLY A 78 19.35 -0.40 5.73
CA GLY A 78 20.03 -1.13 6.80
C GLY A 78 19.11 -1.99 7.67
N LEU A 79 17.80 -1.97 7.42
CA LEU A 79 16.82 -2.82 8.08
C LEU A 79 16.45 -4.01 7.19
N VAL A 80 16.26 -5.17 7.79
CA VAL A 80 15.58 -6.27 7.10
C VAL A 80 14.09 -6.00 7.18
N VAL A 81 13.42 -5.98 6.03
CA VAL A 81 11.99 -5.66 5.94
C VAL A 81 11.26 -6.69 5.11
N GLN A 82 9.97 -6.90 5.37
CA GLN A 82 9.10 -7.68 4.49
C GLN A 82 7.77 -6.96 4.32
N TYR A 83 7.34 -6.80 3.07
CA TYR A 83 6.07 -6.18 2.75
C TYR A 83 4.94 -7.20 2.75
N PHE A 84 3.79 -6.78 3.24
CA PHE A 84 2.53 -7.50 3.27
C PHE A 84 1.47 -6.69 2.52
N GLU A 85 0.25 -7.20 2.38
CA GLU A 85 -0.83 -6.50 1.67
C GLU A 85 -1.15 -5.14 2.30
N LEU A 86 -1.27 -5.08 3.63
CA LEU A 86 -1.73 -3.93 4.39
C LEU A 86 -0.59 -3.17 5.10
N GLY A 87 0.61 -3.76 5.18
CA GLY A 87 1.68 -3.27 6.05
C GLY A 87 3.09 -3.70 5.62
N ARG A 88 4.09 -3.32 6.42
CA ARG A 88 5.48 -3.81 6.35
C ARG A 88 5.95 -4.13 7.77
N LEU A 89 6.68 -5.23 7.91
CA LEU A 89 7.45 -5.52 9.14
C LEU A 89 8.92 -5.19 8.93
N GLU A 90 9.55 -4.69 9.98
CA GLU A 90 10.92 -4.19 10.00
C GLU A 90 11.63 -4.75 11.22
N LEU A 91 12.79 -5.38 11.01
CA LEU A 91 13.67 -5.77 12.10
C LEU A 91 14.58 -4.59 12.42
N HIS A 92 14.54 -4.10 13.65
CA HIS A 92 15.34 -2.97 14.14
C HIS A 92 16.45 -3.44 15.09
N PRO A 93 17.71 -3.58 14.62
CA PRO A 93 18.84 -3.94 15.46
C PRO A 93 19.09 -2.95 16.61
N GLU A 94 18.74 -1.68 16.41
CA GLU A 94 18.89 -0.60 17.39
C GLU A 94 17.94 -0.73 18.60
N TYR A 95 16.87 -1.52 18.45
CA TYR A 95 15.89 -1.79 19.51
C TYR A 95 15.96 -3.26 19.95
N GLU A 96 17.18 -3.77 20.20
CA GLU A 96 17.42 -5.15 20.64
C GLU A 96 16.84 -6.21 19.68
N GLY A 97 16.75 -5.90 18.39
CA GLY A 97 16.15 -6.78 17.39
C GLY A 97 14.62 -6.82 17.43
N ALA A 98 13.97 -5.75 17.91
CA ALA A 98 12.52 -5.65 17.88
C ALA A 98 11.98 -5.67 16.44
N VAL A 99 10.84 -6.33 16.27
CA VAL A 99 10.06 -6.29 15.02
C VAL A 99 9.00 -5.21 15.15
N LEU A 100 9.11 -4.17 14.32
CA LEU A 100 8.18 -3.05 14.29
C LEU A 100 7.43 -2.99 12.95
N ARG A 101 6.35 -2.21 12.95
CA ARG A 101 5.57 -1.92 11.74
C ARG A 101 6.04 -0.62 11.10
N GLY A 102 6.23 -0.69 9.79
CA GLY A 102 6.64 0.44 8.97
C GLY A 102 5.60 1.54 8.88
N HIS A 103 6.07 2.74 8.56
CA HIS A 103 5.26 3.96 8.54
C HIS A 103 4.58 4.14 7.17
N LEU A 104 3.87 3.10 6.70
CA LEU A 104 3.38 3.04 5.33
C LEU A 104 2.33 4.10 5.01
N GLY A 105 1.54 4.54 6.00
CA GLY A 105 0.60 5.64 5.81
C GLY A 105 1.32 6.96 5.54
N ALA A 106 2.39 7.26 6.29
CA ALA A 106 3.24 8.43 6.07
C ALA A 106 4.01 8.33 4.75
N GLU A 107 4.64 7.18 4.47
CA GLU A 107 5.44 6.94 3.27
C GLU A 107 4.59 7.02 2.00
N TYR A 108 3.39 6.45 2.02
CA TYR A 108 2.47 6.53 0.88
C TYR A 108 1.96 7.96 0.66
N ALA A 109 1.55 8.65 1.72
CA ALA A 109 1.15 10.06 1.63
C ALA A 109 2.29 10.93 1.07
N GLN A 110 3.52 10.73 1.54
CA GLN A 110 4.70 11.43 1.03
C GLN A 110 4.96 11.10 -0.44
N ALA A 111 4.88 9.83 -0.83
CA ALA A 111 5.14 9.42 -2.20
C ALA A 111 4.11 9.97 -3.20
N LEU A 112 2.89 10.25 -2.74
CA LEU A 112 1.85 10.93 -3.50
C LEU A 112 1.88 12.46 -3.37
N TRP A 113 2.83 13.03 -2.61
CA TRP A 113 2.88 14.46 -2.29
C TRP A 113 1.56 14.97 -1.70
N ARG A 114 0.93 14.15 -0.87
CA ARG A 114 -0.35 14.44 -0.23
C ARG A 114 -0.15 15.51 0.84
N GLU A 115 -0.88 16.59 0.74
CA GLU A 115 -0.98 17.61 1.78
C GLU A 115 -2.26 17.41 2.58
N PHE A 116 -2.16 17.39 3.91
CA PHE A 116 -3.32 17.28 4.80
C PHE A 116 -3.74 18.66 5.28
N ALA A 117 -5.06 18.85 5.44
CA ALA A 117 -5.59 20.03 6.09
C ALA A 117 -5.01 20.15 7.51
N PRO A 118 -4.72 21.37 8.00
CA PRO A 118 -4.21 21.55 9.34
C PRO A 118 -5.18 20.98 10.39
N PRO A 119 -4.67 20.47 11.52
CA PRO A 119 -5.50 19.92 12.58
C PRO A 119 -6.48 20.96 13.13
N SER A 120 -7.68 20.52 13.48
CA SER A 120 -8.69 21.40 14.10
C SER A 120 -8.32 21.65 15.56
N ALA A 121 -8.36 22.91 15.99
CA ALA A 121 -8.11 23.28 17.39
C ALA A 121 -9.19 22.72 18.36
N THR A 122 -10.31 22.24 17.83
CA THR A 122 -11.38 21.61 18.59
C THR A 122 -11.38 20.11 18.31
N PRO A 123 -11.21 19.26 19.34
CA PRO A 123 -11.36 17.81 19.20
C PRO A 123 -12.71 17.43 18.58
N SER A 124 -12.72 16.37 17.77
CA SER A 124 -13.96 15.80 17.25
C SER A 124 -14.88 15.38 18.41
N ALA A 125 -16.16 15.76 18.36
CA ALA A 125 -17.12 15.37 19.39
C ALA A 125 -17.24 13.83 19.47
N GLY A 126 -17.03 13.27 20.66
CA GLY A 126 -17.01 11.81 20.86
C GLY A 126 -15.78 11.10 20.27
N GLY A 127 -14.75 11.85 19.85
CA GLY A 127 -13.48 11.32 19.35
C GLY A 127 -12.35 11.37 20.38
N GLU A 128 -11.30 10.60 20.11
CA GLU A 128 -10.04 10.64 20.83
C GLU A 128 -9.10 11.67 20.19
N TYR A 129 -8.48 12.54 20.99
CA TYR A 129 -7.60 13.62 20.52
C TYR A 129 -6.13 13.31 20.80
N PHE A 130 -5.28 13.49 19.78
CA PHE A 130 -3.86 13.21 19.85
C PHE A 130 -3.05 14.51 19.82
N ALA A 131 -2.62 14.97 21.00
CA ALA A 131 -1.89 16.23 21.14
C ALA A 131 -0.59 16.32 20.31
N ALA A 132 0.06 15.17 20.04
CA ALA A 132 1.29 15.10 19.26
C ALA A 132 1.10 15.54 17.79
N THR A 133 -0.07 15.26 17.21
CA THR A 133 -0.37 15.59 15.81
C THR A 133 -1.48 16.64 15.66
N GLY A 134 -2.23 16.91 16.73
CA GLY A 134 -3.38 17.79 16.75
C GLY A 134 -4.64 17.19 16.11
N TYR A 135 -4.59 15.97 15.59
CA TYR A 135 -5.74 15.32 14.97
C TYR A 135 -6.54 14.49 15.98
N SER A 136 -7.82 14.28 15.64
CA SER A 136 -8.70 13.38 16.38
C SER A 136 -9.09 12.17 15.54
N ILE A 137 -9.32 11.05 16.21
CA ILE A 137 -9.99 9.88 15.66
C ILE A 137 -11.40 9.86 16.22
N ALA A 138 -12.41 9.75 15.37
CA ALA A 138 -13.81 9.64 15.77
C ALA A 138 -14.50 8.53 14.98
N GLU A 139 -15.75 8.23 15.31
CA GLU A 139 -16.57 7.36 14.48
C GLU A 139 -16.65 7.91 13.04
N PRO A 140 -16.62 7.04 12.02
CA PRO A 140 -16.72 5.57 12.10
C PRO A 140 -15.39 4.84 12.41
N PHE A 141 -14.25 5.54 12.49
CA PHE A 141 -12.93 4.90 12.59
C PHE A 141 -12.53 4.46 14.00
N LEU A 142 -13.01 5.15 15.04
CA LEU A 142 -12.53 4.98 16.41
C LEU A 142 -12.73 3.56 16.94
N GLY A 143 -13.93 2.98 16.81
CA GLY A 143 -14.20 1.61 17.24
C GLY A 143 -13.30 0.57 16.57
N PHE A 144 -13.10 0.69 15.24
CA PHE A 144 -12.22 -0.21 14.50
C PHE A 144 -10.75 -0.03 14.90
N TRP A 145 -10.30 1.22 15.05
CA TRP A 145 -8.93 1.55 15.46
C TRP A 145 -8.59 0.88 16.79
N HIS A 146 -9.47 0.98 17.80
CA HIS A 146 -9.27 0.29 19.08
C HIS A 146 -9.27 -1.25 18.93
N ALA A 147 -10.24 -1.80 18.21
CA ALA A 147 -10.41 -3.24 18.08
C ALA A 147 -9.26 -3.91 17.31
N ALA A 148 -8.66 -3.19 16.35
CA ALA A 148 -7.60 -3.70 15.48
C ALA A 148 -6.18 -3.39 15.98
N GLY A 149 -6.01 -2.95 17.23
CA GLY A 149 -4.69 -2.83 17.89
C GLY A 149 -4.18 -1.40 18.10
N GLY A 150 -4.99 -0.39 17.78
CA GLY A 150 -4.73 1.01 18.12
C GLY A 150 -3.37 1.53 17.67
N LEU A 151 -2.64 2.17 18.60
CA LEU A 151 -1.38 2.84 18.31
C LEU A 151 -0.30 1.88 17.74
N ASP A 152 -0.30 0.63 18.18
CA ASP A 152 0.70 -0.36 17.75
C ASP A 152 0.53 -0.73 16.27
N VAL A 153 -0.72 -0.78 15.78
CA VAL A 153 -1.03 -1.15 14.39
C VAL A 153 -1.08 0.06 13.47
N PHE A 154 -1.70 1.15 13.91
CA PHE A 154 -1.97 2.32 13.05
C PHE A 154 -0.99 3.45 13.25
N GLY A 155 -0.43 3.61 14.45
CA GLY A 155 0.30 4.82 14.85
C GLY A 155 -0.62 6.02 15.03
N LEU A 156 -0.02 7.20 15.12
CA LEU A 156 -0.73 8.46 15.33
C LEU A 156 -1.51 8.88 14.07
N PRO A 157 -2.66 9.57 14.22
CA PRO A 157 -3.38 10.14 13.08
C PRO A 157 -2.57 11.27 12.44
N LEU A 158 -2.45 11.25 11.11
CA LEU A 158 -1.76 12.26 10.30
C LEU A 158 -2.71 13.25 9.61
N SER A 159 -4.02 13.01 9.70
CA SER A 159 -5.03 13.77 8.98
C SER A 159 -6.37 13.78 9.73
N ALA A 160 -7.23 14.73 9.40
CA ALA A 160 -8.65 14.63 9.68
C ALA A 160 -9.32 13.69 8.64
N PRO A 161 -10.47 13.06 8.97
CA PRO A 161 -11.24 12.31 7.99
C PRO A 161 -11.59 13.14 6.75
N ALA A 162 -11.36 12.61 5.57
CA ALA A 162 -11.67 13.25 4.30
C ALA A 162 -12.33 12.27 3.34
N TRP A 163 -13.16 12.77 2.43
CA TRP A 163 -13.70 11.97 1.35
C TRP A 163 -12.66 11.88 0.21
N GLU A 164 -12.26 10.66 -0.15
CA GLU A 164 -11.28 10.38 -1.19
C GLU A 164 -11.73 9.22 -2.07
N TYR A 165 -11.32 9.25 -3.34
CA TYR A 165 -11.43 8.08 -4.20
C TYR A 165 -10.31 7.09 -3.86
N VAL A 166 -10.68 5.89 -3.46
CA VAL A 166 -9.79 4.73 -3.36
C VAL A 166 -10.09 3.83 -4.57
N GLY A 167 -9.15 3.79 -5.51
CA GLY A 167 -9.44 3.20 -6.82
C GLY A 167 -10.60 3.93 -7.49
N ALA A 168 -11.67 3.20 -7.79
CA ALA A 168 -12.88 3.75 -8.41
C ALA A 168 -14.00 4.06 -7.40
N GLN A 169 -13.80 3.80 -6.11
CA GLN A 169 -14.84 3.93 -5.09
C GLN A 169 -14.57 5.15 -4.20
N MET A 170 -15.62 5.90 -3.87
CA MET A 170 -15.52 6.96 -2.86
C MET A 170 -15.53 6.33 -1.47
N ALA A 171 -14.58 6.71 -0.65
CA ALA A 171 -14.52 6.35 0.75
C ALA A 171 -14.31 7.59 1.59
N GLN A 172 -14.83 7.58 2.81
CA GLN A 172 -14.25 8.42 3.85
C GLN A 172 -12.93 7.74 4.25
N VAL A 173 -11.84 8.48 4.30
CA VAL A 173 -10.52 7.95 4.66
C VAL A 173 -9.89 8.77 5.76
N GLN A 174 -9.05 8.13 6.56
CA GLN A 174 -8.17 8.80 7.49
C GLN A 174 -6.78 8.15 7.44
N TYR A 175 -5.75 8.99 7.29
CA TYR A 175 -4.35 8.56 7.28
C TYR A 175 -3.78 8.56 8.69
N PHE A 176 -2.99 7.54 8.97
CA PHE A 176 -2.21 7.33 10.18
C PHE A 176 -0.74 7.10 9.80
N GLU A 177 0.17 7.09 10.77
CA GLU A 177 1.60 6.85 10.50
C GLU A 177 1.83 5.54 9.73
N ARG A 178 1.15 4.46 10.12
CA ARG A 178 1.41 3.10 9.63
C ARG A 178 0.37 2.57 8.66
N ALA A 179 -0.82 3.16 8.59
CA ALA A 179 -1.88 2.71 7.71
C ALA A 179 -2.81 3.86 7.27
N ARG A 180 -3.75 3.53 6.39
CA ARG A 180 -4.93 4.35 6.10
C ARG A 180 -6.18 3.50 6.35
N LEU A 181 -7.18 4.09 7.00
CA LEU A 181 -8.49 3.47 7.15
C LEU A 181 -9.44 4.02 6.08
N GLU A 182 -10.35 3.15 5.63
CA GLU A 182 -11.34 3.44 4.59
C GLU A 182 -12.71 3.04 5.11
N TYR A 183 -13.69 3.92 4.95
CA TYR A 183 -15.09 3.70 5.26
C TYR A 183 -15.96 3.93 4.02
N TYR A 184 -16.68 2.89 3.62
CA TYR A 184 -17.61 2.83 2.48
C TYR A 184 -19.03 2.63 3.02
N PRO A 185 -19.82 3.70 3.23
CA PRO A 185 -21.14 3.62 3.86
C PRO A 185 -22.09 2.63 3.16
N GLU A 186 -21.98 2.53 1.83
CA GLU A 186 -22.77 1.65 0.98
C GLU A 186 -22.51 0.14 1.18
N LEU A 187 -21.43 -0.27 1.86
CA LEU A 187 -21.07 -1.68 2.02
C LEU A 187 -21.53 -2.32 3.34
N GLY A 188 -22.27 -1.60 4.18
CA GLY A 188 -22.87 -2.16 5.39
C GLY A 188 -21.85 -2.79 6.36
N ALA A 189 -21.94 -4.10 6.62
CA ALA A 189 -21.09 -4.78 7.59
C ALA A 189 -19.60 -4.81 7.22
N THR A 190 -19.26 -4.66 5.94
CA THR A 190 -17.88 -4.57 5.44
C THR A 190 -17.48 -3.13 5.11
N ALA A 191 -18.20 -2.15 5.66
CA ALA A 191 -17.97 -0.75 5.35
C ALA A 191 -16.59 -0.25 5.77
N LEU A 192 -15.95 -0.85 6.78
CA LEU A 192 -14.68 -0.33 7.31
C LEU A 192 -13.54 -1.32 7.15
N GLN A 193 -12.44 -0.87 6.55
CA GLN A 193 -11.25 -1.68 6.29
C GLN A 193 -9.95 -0.87 6.34
N MET A 194 -8.84 -1.59 6.39
CA MET A 194 -7.51 -1.03 6.18
C MET A 194 -7.18 -1.00 4.69
N SER A 195 -6.58 0.09 4.23
CA SER A 195 -6.02 0.19 2.88
C SER A 195 -4.88 -0.80 2.66
N ALA A 196 -4.78 -1.32 1.44
CA ALA A 196 -3.67 -2.18 1.02
C ALA A 196 -2.38 -1.40 0.72
N LEU A 197 -1.93 -0.53 1.65
CA LEU A 197 -0.79 0.35 1.43
C LEU A 197 0.52 -0.39 1.20
N GLY A 198 0.67 -1.61 1.74
CA GLY A 198 1.84 -2.44 1.47
C GLY A 198 1.86 -2.90 0.01
N ARG A 199 0.71 -3.29 -0.54
CA ARG A 199 0.55 -3.56 -1.97
C ARG A 199 0.83 -2.32 -2.81
N ASP A 200 0.26 -1.18 -2.43
CA ASP A 200 0.43 0.07 -3.18
C ASP A 200 1.90 0.51 -3.21
N LEU A 201 2.62 0.40 -2.09
CA LEU A 201 4.04 0.74 -2.03
C LEU A 201 4.95 -0.26 -2.74
N VAL A 202 4.63 -1.56 -2.70
CA VAL A 202 5.33 -2.58 -3.51
C VAL A 202 5.21 -2.24 -5.00
N LEU A 203 4.01 -1.86 -5.45
CA LEU A 203 3.78 -1.45 -6.84
C LEU A 203 4.50 -0.15 -7.18
N LEU A 204 4.41 0.85 -6.30
CA LEU A 204 5.04 2.17 -6.46
C LEU A 204 6.57 2.08 -6.54
N ARG A 205 7.18 1.22 -5.74
CA ARG A 205 8.63 1.06 -5.67
C ARG A 205 9.18 -0.03 -6.59
N GLY A 206 8.31 -0.81 -7.25
CA GLY A 206 8.71 -1.91 -8.11
C GLY A 206 9.46 -3.01 -7.36
N LEU A 207 9.02 -3.33 -6.14
CA LEU A 207 9.67 -4.32 -5.29
C LEU A 207 9.47 -5.75 -5.84
N PRO A 208 10.41 -6.67 -5.58
CA PRO A 208 10.34 -8.02 -6.13
C PRO A 208 9.19 -8.82 -5.49
N THR A 209 8.29 -9.35 -6.33
CA THR A 209 7.12 -10.15 -5.93
C THR A 209 7.10 -11.54 -6.56
N ALA A 210 8.20 -11.93 -7.21
CA ALA A 210 8.30 -13.25 -7.82
C ALA A 210 8.16 -14.35 -6.75
N PRO A 211 7.47 -15.47 -7.05
CA PRO A 211 7.35 -16.58 -6.12
C PRO A 211 8.71 -17.10 -5.66
N VAL A 212 8.81 -17.46 -4.38
CA VAL A 212 10.01 -18.06 -3.78
C VAL A 212 9.83 -19.58 -3.62
N ASP A 213 10.91 -20.28 -3.29
CA ASP A 213 10.87 -21.73 -3.08
C ASP A 213 10.00 -22.11 -1.85
N PRO A 214 8.95 -22.96 -2.01
CA PRO A 214 8.12 -23.43 -0.90
C PRO A 214 8.80 -24.49 -0.02
N ALA A 215 10.00 -24.96 -0.35
CA ALA A 215 10.65 -26.07 0.35
C ALA A 215 10.72 -25.87 1.88
N GLY A 216 10.22 -26.88 2.61
CA GLY A 216 10.23 -26.90 4.08
C GLY A 216 9.24 -25.95 4.77
N ALA A 217 8.30 -25.35 4.02
CA ALA A 217 7.24 -24.52 4.56
C ALA A 217 5.86 -25.20 4.43
N LEU A 218 4.98 -24.92 5.39
CA LEU A 218 3.57 -25.29 5.35
C LEU A 218 2.83 -24.42 4.34
N VAL A 219 2.15 -25.06 3.40
CA VAL A 219 1.40 -24.40 2.34
C VAL A 219 0.06 -23.88 2.88
N VAL A 220 -0.16 -22.56 2.80
CA VAL A 220 -1.32 -21.88 3.40
C VAL A 220 -2.00 -20.88 2.45
N ASP A 221 -3.25 -20.55 2.76
CA ASP A 221 -3.99 -19.44 2.14
C ASP A 221 -3.61 -18.07 2.75
N ASN A 222 -4.28 -16.99 2.33
CA ASN A 222 -4.01 -15.63 2.83
C ASN A 222 -4.34 -15.44 4.32
N LEU A 223 -5.15 -16.34 4.91
CA LEU A 223 -5.51 -16.33 6.32
C LEU A 223 -4.54 -17.17 7.17
N GLY A 224 -3.50 -17.74 6.55
CA GLY A 224 -2.55 -18.64 7.20
C GLY A 224 -3.15 -20.00 7.55
N GLN A 225 -4.29 -20.36 6.96
CA GLN A 225 -4.89 -21.68 7.12
C GLN A 225 -4.30 -22.64 6.09
N GLN A 226 -4.15 -23.92 6.45
CA GLN A 226 -3.61 -24.92 5.53
C GLN A 226 -4.41 -24.97 4.22
N ALA A 227 -3.71 -24.80 3.10
CA ALA A 227 -4.35 -24.84 1.79
C ALA A 227 -4.78 -26.28 1.48
N THR A 228 -6.04 -26.46 1.09
CA THR A 228 -6.55 -27.76 0.62
C THR A 228 -6.39 -27.86 -0.90
N ALA A 229 -6.47 -29.08 -1.44
CA ALA A 229 -6.35 -29.33 -2.89
C ALA A 229 -7.36 -28.55 -3.76
N GLN A 230 -8.44 -28.02 -3.17
CA GLN A 230 -9.41 -27.18 -3.87
C GLN A 230 -8.97 -25.71 -3.98
N THR A 231 -8.19 -25.20 -3.01
CA THR A 231 -7.65 -23.83 -3.03
C THR A 231 -6.46 -23.66 -3.98
N THR A 232 -5.71 -24.72 -4.26
CA THR A 232 -4.57 -24.71 -5.21
C THR A 232 -4.96 -24.94 -6.67
N ALA A 233 -6.20 -25.35 -6.94
CA ALA A 233 -6.69 -25.67 -8.28
C ALA A 233 -6.93 -24.44 -9.19
N TRP A 234 -6.94 -23.23 -8.62
CA TRP A 234 -7.20 -21.97 -9.33
C TRP A 234 -5.94 -21.11 -9.56
N LEU A 235 -4.78 -21.59 -9.11
CA LEU A 235 -3.51 -20.91 -9.35
C LEU A 235 -2.96 -21.36 -10.71
N PRO A 236 -2.55 -20.44 -11.59
CA PRO A 236 -1.81 -20.86 -12.77
C PRO A 236 -0.53 -21.54 -12.29
N LEU A 237 -0.37 -22.82 -12.65
CA LEU A 237 0.88 -23.55 -12.51
C LEU A 237 2.00 -22.64 -13.02
N ALA A 238 2.99 -22.37 -12.17
CA ALA A 238 4.19 -21.65 -12.56
C ALA A 238 4.71 -22.26 -13.87
N ASN A 239 4.73 -21.47 -14.94
CA ASN A 239 5.34 -21.91 -16.18
C ASN A 239 6.83 -22.21 -15.90
N PRO A 240 7.37 -23.36 -16.34
CA PRO A 240 8.77 -23.64 -16.20
C PRO A 240 9.59 -22.59 -16.96
N THR A 241 10.46 -21.92 -16.21
CA THR A 241 11.68 -21.20 -16.61
C THR A 241 11.84 -20.94 -18.11
N ALA A 242 11.51 -19.73 -18.56
CA ALA A 242 12.06 -19.20 -19.80
C ALA A 242 13.52 -18.80 -19.53
N THR A 243 14.46 -19.54 -20.12
CA THR A 243 15.88 -19.17 -20.18
C THR A 243 16.02 -17.81 -20.85
N PRO A 244 16.66 -16.80 -20.23
CA PRO A 244 16.84 -15.51 -20.89
C PRO A 244 17.82 -15.64 -22.05
N LEU A 245 17.39 -15.22 -23.23
CA LEU A 245 18.28 -15.04 -24.39
C LEU A 245 19.21 -13.84 -24.14
N PRO A 246 20.48 -13.88 -24.59
CA PRO A 246 21.41 -12.79 -24.41
C PRO A 246 20.97 -11.54 -25.21
N PRO A 247 21.21 -10.32 -24.69
CA PRO A 247 20.80 -9.10 -25.37
C PRO A 247 21.63 -8.86 -26.63
N THR A 248 20.94 -8.74 -27.77
CA THR A 248 21.50 -8.22 -29.02
C THR A 248 21.82 -6.73 -28.84
N ALA A 249 23.09 -6.36 -29.03
CA ALA A 249 23.53 -4.97 -29.01
C ALA A 249 22.90 -4.18 -30.17
N THR A 250 22.26 -3.04 -29.86
CA THR A 250 21.75 -2.08 -30.84
C THR A 250 22.57 -0.78 -30.70
N PRO A 251 22.99 -0.14 -31.81
CA PRO A 251 24.09 0.82 -31.80
C PRO A 251 23.74 2.19 -31.21
N VAL A 252 24.77 2.83 -30.66
CA VAL A 252 24.79 4.19 -30.11
C VAL A 252 24.58 5.22 -31.24
N PRO A 253 23.66 6.20 -31.09
CA PRO A 253 23.59 7.32 -32.01
C PRO A 253 24.65 8.38 -31.69
N THR A 254 25.43 8.71 -32.72
CA THR A 254 26.43 9.77 -32.81
C THR A 254 25.85 11.15 -32.51
N ALA A 255 26.53 11.92 -31.65
CA ALA A 255 26.22 13.32 -31.37
C ALA A 255 26.51 14.24 -32.58
N ALA A 256 25.64 15.22 -32.80
CA ALA A 256 25.79 16.30 -33.77
C ALA A 256 25.50 17.67 -33.10
N PRO A 257 26.06 18.78 -33.62
CA PRO A 257 26.74 19.78 -32.79
C PRO A 257 25.90 21.00 -32.39
N ALA A 258 26.37 21.68 -31.35
CA ALA A 258 25.84 22.93 -30.82
C ALA A 258 26.03 24.12 -31.77
N ALA A 259 25.09 25.07 -31.73
CA ALA A 259 25.13 26.38 -32.39
C ALA A 259 24.62 27.48 -31.42
N PRO A 260 24.98 28.76 -31.65
CA PRO A 260 25.50 29.67 -30.62
C PRO A 260 24.46 30.61 -29.97
N ALA A 261 24.87 31.16 -28.82
CA ALA A 261 24.14 32.18 -28.06
C ALA A 261 24.30 33.60 -28.62
N ALA A 262 23.24 34.42 -28.50
CA ALA A 262 23.27 35.89 -28.52
C ALA A 262 21.95 36.44 -27.89
N PRO A 263 21.82 37.75 -27.55
CA PRO A 263 22.26 38.35 -26.30
C PRO A 263 21.10 38.92 -25.45
N VAL A 264 21.44 39.29 -24.21
CA VAL A 264 20.59 39.86 -23.15
C VAL A 264 20.12 41.28 -23.48
N ALA A 265 18.83 41.58 -23.25
CA ALA A 265 18.32 42.94 -23.11
C ALA A 265 17.47 43.06 -21.82
N ALA A 266 17.65 44.19 -21.12
CA ALA A 266 17.28 44.44 -19.73
C ALA A 266 15.80 44.85 -19.50
N ALA A 267 15.41 44.79 -18.23
CA ALA A 267 14.07 44.73 -17.66
C ALA A 267 13.37 46.07 -17.30
N ALA A 268 12.04 46.02 -17.04
CA ALA A 268 11.28 46.64 -15.93
C ALA A 268 9.75 46.36 -16.06
N PRO A 269 8.89 46.50 -15.01
CA PRO A 269 8.99 46.18 -13.58
C PRO A 269 7.90 45.15 -13.12
N ALA A 270 8.01 44.66 -11.87
CA ALA A 270 7.28 43.52 -11.32
C ALA A 270 5.85 43.81 -10.80
N ALA A 271 4.98 42.80 -10.90
CA ALA A 271 3.70 42.64 -10.19
C ALA A 271 3.81 41.42 -9.22
N PRO A 272 2.99 41.34 -8.16
CA PRO A 272 3.31 40.58 -6.95
C PRO A 272 3.34 39.06 -7.14
N VAL A 273 4.31 38.43 -6.49
CA VAL A 273 4.68 37.01 -6.57
C VAL A 273 3.60 36.12 -5.92
N ALA A 274 2.95 35.29 -6.73
CA ALA A 274 2.32 34.06 -6.27
C ALA A 274 3.41 33.01 -5.96
N PRO A 275 3.25 32.14 -4.93
CA PRO A 275 4.29 31.21 -4.52
C PRO A 275 4.72 30.31 -5.68
N ALA A 276 6.05 30.23 -5.88
CA ALA A 276 6.69 29.60 -7.01
C ALA A 276 6.44 28.08 -7.06
N VAL A 277 6.01 27.61 -8.23
CA VAL A 277 6.13 26.20 -8.66
C VAL A 277 7.63 25.86 -8.73
N PRO A 278 8.09 24.67 -8.29
CA PRO A 278 9.50 24.33 -8.31
C PRO A 278 10.11 24.49 -9.72
N ARG A 279 11.18 25.27 -9.82
CA ARG A 279 11.94 25.46 -11.07
C ARG A 279 12.60 24.13 -11.48
N GLY A 280 12.24 23.64 -12.66
CA GLY A 280 12.96 22.57 -13.38
C GLY A 280 12.28 21.20 -13.49
N GLY A 281 11.03 21.04 -13.07
CA GLY A 281 10.32 19.75 -13.13
C GLY A 281 9.47 19.54 -14.39
N LYS A 282 9.35 18.28 -14.82
CA LYS A 282 8.27 17.84 -15.74
C LYS A 282 6.95 17.81 -14.98
N SER A 283 5.85 18.23 -15.59
CA SER A 283 4.51 18.12 -14.97
C SER A 283 3.42 17.88 -16.03
N ILE A 284 2.28 17.35 -15.58
CA ILE A 284 1.13 17.06 -16.42
C ILE A 284 -0.11 17.73 -15.81
N ILE A 285 -0.92 18.33 -16.67
CA ILE A 285 -2.25 18.84 -16.33
C ILE A 285 -3.27 18.09 -17.19
N VAL A 286 -4.31 17.56 -16.55
CA VAL A 286 -5.47 16.97 -17.21
C VAL A 286 -6.67 17.86 -16.91
N ASP A 287 -7.22 18.44 -17.95
CA ASP A 287 -8.34 19.36 -17.88
C ASP A 287 -9.62 18.64 -18.32
N LEU A 288 -10.53 18.42 -17.36
CA LEU A 288 -11.75 17.65 -17.55
C LEU A 288 -12.81 18.43 -18.33
N SER A 289 -12.77 19.76 -18.31
CA SER A 289 -13.68 20.62 -19.07
C SER A 289 -13.30 20.61 -20.55
N ASP A 290 -12.01 20.70 -20.84
CA ASP A 290 -11.50 20.67 -22.22
C ASP A 290 -11.36 19.25 -22.79
N GLN A 291 -11.42 18.21 -21.93
CA GLN A 291 -11.02 16.84 -22.28
C GLN A 291 -9.63 16.82 -22.93
N TRP A 292 -8.67 17.49 -22.29
CA TRP A 292 -7.31 17.65 -22.81
C TRP A 292 -6.25 17.37 -21.74
N LEU A 293 -5.10 16.88 -22.19
CA LEU A 293 -3.90 16.70 -21.38
C LEU A 293 -2.79 17.61 -21.89
N TYR A 294 -2.10 18.28 -20.98
CA TYR A 294 -0.99 19.17 -21.26
C TYR A 294 0.24 18.72 -20.46
N ALA A 295 1.40 18.61 -21.11
CA ALA A 295 2.66 18.25 -20.49
C ALA A 295 3.66 19.41 -20.57
N TYR A 296 4.30 19.72 -19.44
CA TYR A 296 5.16 20.88 -19.27
C TYR A 296 6.57 20.47 -18.81
N GLU A 297 7.57 21.23 -19.26
CA GLU A 297 8.90 21.30 -18.65
C GLU A 297 9.09 22.72 -18.09
N GLY A 298 9.07 22.84 -16.76
CA GLY A 298 8.94 24.16 -16.13
C GLY A 298 7.64 24.83 -16.57
N GLU A 299 7.75 25.99 -17.22
CA GLU A 299 6.60 26.76 -17.73
C GLU A 299 6.29 26.47 -19.20
N GLN A 300 7.19 25.78 -19.92
CA GLN A 300 7.03 25.52 -21.34
C GLN A 300 6.17 24.27 -21.54
N ARG A 301 5.05 24.41 -22.26
CA ARG A 301 4.29 23.26 -22.75
C ARG A 301 5.07 22.56 -23.85
N VAL A 302 5.44 21.31 -23.63
CA VAL A 302 6.25 20.48 -24.55
C VAL A 302 5.41 19.47 -25.32
N PHE A 303 4.21 19.16 -24.84
CA PHE A 303 3.26 18.26 -25.50
C PHE A 303 1.85 18.51 -25.01
N ASP A 304 0.89 18.15 -25.84
CA ASP A 304 -0.51 18.11 -25.49
C ASP A 304 -1.24 17.04 -26.32
N ALA A 305 -2.32 16.50 -25.76
CA ALA A 305 -3.14 15.51 -26.44
C ALA A 305 -4.60 15.56 -25.97
N PRO A 306 -5.57 15.31 -26.86
CA PRO A 306 -6.94 15.08 -26.46
C PRO A 306 -7.05 13.79 -25.63
N VAL A 307 -7.98 13.78 -24.67
CA VAL A 307 -8.26 12.61 -23.82
C VAL A 307 -9.75 12.24 -23.83
N SER A 308 -10.08 11.05 -23.34
CA SER A 308 -11.45 10.71 -22.92
C SER A 308 -11.39 10.19 -21.49
N THR A 309 -12.05 10.89 -20.57
CA THR A 309 -11.96 10.60 -19.13
C THR A 309 -13.12 9.73 -18.66
N GLY A 310 -13.19 9.55 -17.33
CA GLY A 310 -14.23 8.81 -16.64
C GLY A 310 -15.62 9.41 -16.88
N ARG A 311 -16.58 8.56 -17.24
CA ARG A 311 -17.99 8.95 -17.43
C ARG A 311 -18.71 9.13 -16.08
N ASP A 312 -19.91 9.68 -16.12
CA ASP A 312 -20.74 9.84 -14.91
C ASP A 312 -20.94 8.51 -14.19
N GLY A 313 -20.76 8.51 -12.87
CA GLY A 313 -20.73 7.29 -12.04
C GLY A 313 -19.36 6.58 -11.98
N PHE A 314 -18.42 6.97 -12.85
CA PHE A 314 -17.03 6.50 -12.88
C PHE A 314 -16.06 7.66 -13.11
N ASN A 315 -16.29 8.78 -12.42
CA ASN A 315 -15.59 10.04 -12.67
C ASN A 315 -14.08 9.90 -12.46
N THR A 316 -13.29 10.53 -13.33
CA THR A 316 -11.85 10.69 -13.08
C THR A 316 -11.67 11.61 -11.87
N PRO A 317 -10.90 11.21 -10.85
CA PRO A 317 -10.74 11.99 -9.63
C PRO A 317 -9.99 13.30 -9.90
N VAL A 318 -10.51 14.40 -9.34
CA VAL A 318 -9.89 15.73 -9.38
C VAL A 318 -8.91 15.86 -8.22
N GLY A 319 -7.74 16.44 -8.45
CA GLY A 319 -6.73 16.61 -7.42
C GLY A 319 -5.32 16.74 -7.98
N ARG A 320 -4.35 16.73 -7.06
CA ARG A 320 -2.92 16.66 -7.36
C ARG A 320 -2.44 15.25 -7.05
N PHE A 321 -1.75 14.66 -8.01
CA PHE A 321 -1.25 13.30 -8.02
C PHE A 321 0.18 13.28 -8.58
N ALA A 322 0.75 12.10 -8.70
CA ALA A 322 1.98 11.87 -9.45
C ALA A 322 1.92 10.51 -10.16
N ILE A 323 2.66 10.35 -11.25
CA ILE A 323 2.77 9.02 -11.88
C ILE A 323 3.51 8.08 -10.93
N TYR A 324 2.78 7.14 -10.36
CA TYR A 324 3.29 6.29 -9.29
C TYR A 324 3.68 4.90 -9.83
N TYR A 325 3.03 4.41 -10.90
CA TYR A 325 3.39 3.14 -11.52
C TYR A 325 3.28 3.21 -13.04
N LYS A 326 4.18 2.50 -13.73
CA LYS A 326 4.26 2.49 -15.18
C LYS A 326 4.46 1.08 -15.71
N VAL A 327 3.59 0.66 -16.61
CA VAL A 327 3.69 -0.64 -17.28
C VAL A 327 3.49 -0.48 -18.78
N ARG A 328 4.35 -1.15 -19.57
CA ARG A 328 4.32 -1.04 -21.04
C ARG A 328 3.07 -1.67 -21.63
N SER A 329 2.58 -2.76 -21.03
CA SER A 329 1.38 -3.47 -21.43
C SER A 329 0.81 -4.22 -20.24
N GLN A 330 -0.49 -4.07 -19.97
CA GLN A 330 -1.18 -4.80 -18.90
C GLN A 330 -2.62 -5.13 -19.33
N THR A 331 -3.12 -6.30 -18.91
CA THR A 331 -4.57 -6.55 -18.94
C THR A 331 -5.22 -5.77 -17.82
N MET A 332 -6.07 -4.79 -18.16
CA MET A 332 -6.80 -3.98 -17.18
C MET A 332 -8.21 -4.53 -17.02
N SER A 333 -8.53 -5.02 -15.82
CA SER A 333 -9.82 -5.61 -15.47
C SER A 333 -10.35 -5.05 -14.16
N GLY A 334 -11.67 -5.02 -14.01
CA GLY A 334 -12.32 -4.57 -12.78
C GLY A 334 -13.82 -4.79 -12.84
N CYS A 335 -14.47 -4.65 -11.68
CA CYS A 335 -15.93 -4.63 -11.56
C CYS A 335 -16.33 -3.43 -10.70
N SER A 336 -17.18 -2.56 -11.22
CA SER A 336 -17.68 -1.39 -10.49
C SER A 336 -19.02 -0.93 -11.07
N GLY A 337 -19.90 -0.40 -10.22
CA GLY A 337 -21.23 0.08 -10.64
C GLY A 337 -22.12 -0.98 -11.30
N GLY A 338 -21.91 -2.27 -11.00
CA GLY A 338 -22.62 -3.39 -11.63
C GLY A 338 -22.10 -3.80 -13.01
N GLU A 339 -21.02 -3.18 -13.49
CA GLU A 339 -20.35 -3.54 -14.74
C GLU A 339 -18.97 -4.13 -14.47
N CYS A 340 -18.62 -5.18 -15.19
CA CYS A 340 -17.28 -5.77 -15.18
C CYS A 340 -16.62 -5.61 -16.55
N TRP A 341 -15.32 -5.35 -16.56
CA TRP A 341 -14.51 -5.24 -17.76
C TRP A 341 -13.21 -6.03 -17.63
N SER A 342 -12.67 -6.45 -18.77
CA SER A 342 -11.33 -7.01 -18.89
C SER A 342 -10.81 -6.70 -20.27
N VAL A 343 -9.83 -5.80 -20.34
CA VAL A 343 -9.26 -5.33 -21.60
C VAL A 343 -7.79 -5.79 -21.64
N PRO A 344 -7.43 -6.74 -22.53
CA PRO A 344 -6.08 -7.26 -22.59
C PRO A 344 -5.11 -6.27 -23.25
N ASN A 345 -3.84 -6.35 -22.89
CA ASN A 345 -2.74 -5.66 -23.59
C ASN A 345 -2.92 -4.13 -23.70
N VAL A 346 -3.45 -3.48 -22.68
CA VAL A 346 -3.56 -2.02 -22.64
C VAL A 346 -2.16 -1.42 -22.57
N PRO A 347 -1.72 -0.65 -23.58
CA PRO A 347 -0.35 -0.19 -23.66
C PRO A 347 -0.11 1.09 -22.85
N HIS A 348 1.13 1.28 -22.42
CA HIS A 348 1.64 2.53 -21.86
C HIS A 348 0.85 3.07 -20.66
N ALA A 349 0.43 2.19 -19.74
CA ALA A 349 -0.30 2.62 -18.56
C ALA A 349 0.61 3.33 -17.56
N MET A 350 0.16 4.50 -17.11
CA MET A 350 0.79 5.40 -16.12
C MET A 350 -0.24 5.69 -15.03
N TYR A 351 -0.15 4.97 -13.92
CA TYR A 351 -1.09 5.08 -12.81
C TYR A 351 -0.82 6.33 -11.97
N ILE A 352 -1.89 6.99 -11.53
CA ILE A 352 -1.83 8.26 -10.79
C ILE A 352 -2.53 8.21 -9.42
N VAL A 353 -3.55 7.36 -9.25
CA VAL A 353 -4.21 7.12 -7.96
C VAL A 353 -5.04 5.83 -8.03
N GLY A 354 -4.85 4.90 -7.08
CA GLY A 354 -5.50 3.58 -7.12
C GLY A 354 -5.46 2.95 -8.52
N ASP A 355 -6.55 2.37 -9.01
CA ASP A 355 -6.59 1.80 -10.37
C ASP A 355 -6.75 2.83 -11.52
N VAL A 356 -6.66 4.13 -11.25
CA VAL A 356 -6.78 5.18 -12.27
C VAL A 356 -5.44 5.44 -12.94
N ALA A 357 -5.39 5.23 -14.25
CA ALA A 357 -4.21 5.45 -15.08
C ALA A 357 -4.47 6.31 -16.31
N MET A 358 -3.43 7.02 -16.76
CA MET A 358 -3.31 7.50 -18.13
C MET A 358 -2.76 6.36 -18.99
N HIS A 359 -3.45 5.95 -20.07
CA HIS A 359 -2.99 4.82 -20.87
C HIS A 359 -3.42 4.94 -22.34
N GLY A 360 -2.79 4.13 -23.20
CA GLY A 360 -3.18 4.03 -24.60
C GLY A 360 -4.48 3.26 -24.75
N THR A 361 -5.36 3.75 -25.61
CA THR A 361 -6.69 3.16 -25.85
C THR A 361 -6.85 2.85 -27.33
N TYR A 362 -7.00 1.56 -27.66
CA TYR A 362 -7.14 1.08 -29.03
C TYR A 362 -8.60 0.77 -29.43
N TRP A 363 -9.52 0.69 -28.46
CA TRP A 363 -10.90 0.23 -28.68
C TRP A 363 -11.91 1.36 -28.94
N HIS A 364 -11.49 2.62 -28.86
CA HIS A 364 -12.26 3.78 -29.32
C HIS A 364 -11.33 4.96 -29.64
N ASN A 365 -11.86 5.97 -30.32
CA ASN A 365 -11.13 7.15 -30.78
C ASN A 365 -11.82 8.47 -30.40
N GLN A 366 -12.65 8.49 -29.35
CA GLN A 366 -13.49 9.65 -28.97
C GLN A 366 -12.75 10.70 -28.13
N PHE A 367 -11.43 10.79 -28.26
CA PHE A 367 -10.60 11.73 -27.48
C PHE A 367 -10.92 13.17 -27.87
N GLY A 368 -11.06 14.07 -26.89
CA GLY A 368 -11.31 15.49 -27.11
C GLY A 368 -12.68 15.81 -27.71
N SER A 369 -13.55 14.80 -27.87
CA SER A 369 -14.92 14.97 -28.40
C SER A 369 -15.92 15.50 -27.36
N GLY A 370 -15.49 15.65 -26.11
CA GLY A 370 -16.36 15.88 -24.95
C GLY A 370 -16.98 14.61 -24.38
N VAL A 371 -16.95 13.49 -25.12
CA VAL A 371 -17.51 12.22 -24.66
C VAL A 371 -16.55 11.51 -23.69
N ARG A 372 -17.03 11.28 -22.48
CA ARG A 372 -16.34 10.53 -21.42
C ARG A 372 -16.71 9.05 -21.52
N ARG A 373 -15.72 8.15 -21.53
CA ARG A 373 -15.92 6.73 -21.87
C ARG A 373 -15.40 5.75 -20.83
N SER A 374 -14.43 6.15 -20.01
CA SER A 374 -13.72 5.21 -19.17
C SER A 374 -14.42 4.97 -17.83
N HIS A 375 -13.93 3.96 -17.09
CA HIS A 375 -14.27 3.68 -15.70
C HIS A 375 -13.37 4.45 -14.70
N GLY A 376 -12.91 5.65 -15.09
CA GLY A 376 -12.08 6.54 -14.27
C GLY A 376 -10.73 6.88 -14.89
N CYS A 377 -10.16 5.97 -15.68
CA CYS A 377 -8.90 6.17 -16.39
C CYS A 377 -8.92 7.34 -17.39
N ILE A 378 -7.75 7.86 -17.73
CA ILE A 378 -7.59 8.93 -18.72
C ILE A 378 -7.13 8.29 -20.03
N ASN A 379 -8.06 8.10 -20.96
CA ASN A 379 -7.79 7.41 -22.21
C ASN A 379 -7.10 8.35 -23.20
N LEU A 380 -5.98 7.89 -23.77
CA LEU A 380 -5.18 8.59 -24.77
C LEU A 380 -5.12 7.75 -26.05
N ALA A 381 -4.93 8.42 -27.20
CA ALA A 381 -4.50 7.71 -28.40
C ALA A 381 -3.18 6.96 -28.12
N VAL A 382 -3.03 5.74 -28.65
CA VAL A 382 -1.87 4.87 -28.35
C VAL A 382 -0.53 5.58 -28.58
N GLY A 383 -0.41 6.35 -29.67
CA GLY A 383 0.80 7.13 -29.96
C GLY A 383 1.07 8.24 -28.92
N SER A 384 0.03 8.95 -28.48
CA SER A 384 0.14 9.98 -27.44
C SER A 384 0.53 9.37 -26.10
N ALA A 385 -0.06 8.22 -25.75
CA ALA A 385 0.32 7.48 -24.55
C ALA A 385 1.77 6.99 -24.62
N ALA A 386 2.23 6.50 -25.78
CA ALA A 386 3.62 6.08 -25.98
C ALA A 386 4.62 7.23 -25.78
N TRP A 387 4.30 8.40 -26.33
CA TRP A 387 5.10 9.62 -26.16
C TRP A 387 5.16 10.00 -24.68
N LEU A 388 3.99 10.13 -24.03
CA LEU A 388 3.89 10.56 -22.64
C LEU A 388 4.58 9.56 -21.70
N TYR A 389 4.42 8.26 -21.95
CA TYR A 389 5.09 7.19 -21.22
C TYR A 389 6.60 7.23 -21.38
N THR A 390 7.12 7.65 -22.53
CA THR A 390 8.57 7.77 -22.71
C THR A 390 9.10 9.03 -22.01
N TRP A 391 8.37 10.13 -22.11
CA TRP A 391 8.79 11.44 -21.62
C TRP A 391 8.67 11.61 -20.09
N ALA A 392 7.61 11.08 -19.46
CA ALA A 392 7.32 11.31 -18.05
C ALA A 392 7.95 10.22 -17.16
N PRO A 393 8.98 10.52 -16.33
CA PRO A 393 9.47 9.58 -15.33
C PRO A 393 8.43 9.29 -14.23
N LEU A 394 8.66 8.25 -13.43
CA LEU A 394 7.92 8.06 -12.17
C LEU A 394 8.09 9.31 -11.28
N GLY A 395 7.07 9.63 -10.51
CA GLY A 395 7.00 10.84 -9.68
C GLY A 395 6.62 12.12 -10.44
N THR A 396 6.43 12.07 -11.77
CA THR A 396 5.97 13.25 -12.53
C THR A 396 4.62 13.73 -11.97
N PRO A 397 4.53 14.98 -11.46
CA PRO A 397 3.28 15.51 -10.93
C PRO A 397 2.18 15.57 -11.98
N VAL A 398 0.97 15.19 -11.60
CA VAL A 398 -0.24 15.20 -12.43
C VAL A 398 -1.33 15.98 -11.69
N THR A 399 -1.79 17.08 -12.27
CA THR A 399 -2.95 17.82 -11.74
C THR A 399 -4.16 17.52 -12.60
N VAL A 400 -5.20 16.94 -12.01
CA VAL A 400 -6.51 16.77 -12.66
C VAL A 400 -7.45 17.85 -12.14
N ARG A 401 -8.08 18.61 -13.04
CA ARG A 401 -8.94 19.75 -12.69
C ARG A 401 -10.12 19.91 -13.65
N TRP A 402 -11.09 20.72 -13.23
CA TRP A 402 -12.13 21.25 -14.11
C TRP A 402 -11.69 22.55 -14.76
#